data_AF-A0A1D2ACT9-F1
#
_entry.id   AF-A0A1D2ACT9-F1
#
_cell.length_a   1.000
_cell.length_b   1.000
_cell.length_c   1.000
_cell.angle_alpha   90.00
_cell.angle_beta   90.00
_cell.angle_gamma   90.00
#
_symmetry.space_group_name_H-M   'P 1'
#
loop_
_entity.id
_entity.type
_entity.pdbx_description
1 polymer ?
#
loop_
_entity_poly.entity_id
_entity_poly.type
_entity_poly.pdbx_seq_one_letter_code
_entity_poly.pdbx_strand_id
1 'polypeptide(L)'
;RLAEQFRAPPGMTTIVGVGNWSAQDRGGIMRGTPPGPWIKSLRRLRRVCRVVVVDEHRSSKLCCACHATLHAHQYVRVRNGEEKLMDVWDTKRCTNKAC
;
A
#
# COMPACT_ATOMS: atom_id res chain seq x y z
N ARG A 1 -21.27 3.40 0.84
CA ARG A 1 -21.14 3.53 2.31
C ARG A 1 -19.74 3.97 2.72
N LEU A 2 -18.66 3.29 2.31
CA LEU A 2 -17.29 3.69 2.69
C LEU A 2 -16.89 5.11 2.26
N ALA A 3 -17.18 5.52 1.02
CA ALA A 3 -16.79 6.85 0.52
C ALA A 3 -17.38 8.01 1.35
N GLU A 4 -18.60 7.89 1.86
CA GLU A 4 -19.23 8.95 2.67
C GLU A 4 -18.48 9.25 3.97
N GLN A 5 -17.66 8.31 4.47
CA GLN A 5 -16.82 8.54 5.64
C GLN A 5 -15.73 9.61 5.39
N PHE A 6 -15.44 9.92 4.13
CA PHE A 6 -14.46 10.94 3.74
C PHE A 6 -15.10 12.31 3.50
N ARG A 7 -16.42 12.44 3.66
CA ARG A 7 -17.09 13.74 3.54
C ARG A 7 -16.55 14.67 4.62
N ALA A 8 -16.14 15.87 4.22
CA ALA A 8 -15.62 16.84 5.15
C ALA A 8 -16.71 17.31 6.12
N PRO A 9 -16.39 17.49 7.42
CA PRO A 9 -17.23 18.24 8.33
C PRO A 9 -17.46 19.68 7.84
N PRO A 10 -18.52 20.36 8.31
CA PRO A 10 -18.75 21.76 7.98
C PRO A 10 -17.53 22.63 8.29
N GLY A 11 -17.14 23.49 7.35
CA GLY A 11 -15.98 24.37 7.48
C GLY A 11 -14.62 23.73 7.23
N MET A 12 -14.56 22.43 6.87
CA MET A 12 -13.31 21.73 6.55
C MET A 12 -13.26 21.27 5.09
N THR A 13 -12.05 20.96 4.60
CA THR A 13 -11.83 20.30 3.31
C THR A 13 -11.09 18.99 3.53
N THR A 14 -11.67 17.87 3.09
CA THR A 14 -10.98 16.58 3.07
C THR A 14 -10.28 16.38 1.73
N ILE A 15 -8.97 16.09 1.77
CA ILE A 15 -8.17 15.69 0.62
C ILE A 15 -7.71 14.25 0.85
N VAL A 16 -7.98 13.36 -0.11
CA VAL A 16 -7.57 11.95 -0.05
C VAL A 16 -6.52 11.69 -1.12
N GLY A 17 -5.32 11.33 -0.67
CA GLY A 17 -4.26 10.79 -1.52
C GLY A 17 -4.51 9.30 -1.77
N VAL A 18 -4.49 8.88 -3.03
CA VAL A 18 -4.76 7.49 -3.42
C VAL A 18 -3.65 7.01 -4.36
N GLY A 19 -3.08 5.84 -4.09
CA GLY A 19 -1.97 5.29 -4.90
C GLY A 19 -2.36 5.11 -6.37
N ASN A 20 -1.43 5.17 -7.31
CA ASN A 20 -1.75 5.02 -8.73
C ASN A 20 -1.85 3.54 -9.12
N TRP A 21 -3.07 3.00 -9.11
CA TRP A 21 -3.38 1.62 -9.54
C TRP A 21 -3.83 1.54 -11.02
N SER A 22 -3.57 2.57 -11.84
CA SER A 22 -3.98 2.58 -13.27
C SER A 22 -3.23 1.56 -14.14
N ALA A 23 -2.15 0.97 -13.62
CA ALA A 23 -1.24 0.07 -14.36
C ALA A 23 -0.65 0.68 -15.65
N GLN A 24 -0.70 2.00 -15.79
CA GLN A 24 -0.08 2.75 -16.90
C GLN A 24 1.37 3.12 -16.62
N ASP A 25 1.84 2.89 -15.39
CA ASP A 25 3.23 3.10 -15.00
C ASP A 25 4.13 2.02 -15.65
N ARG A 26 4.79 2.39 -16.75
CA ARG A 26 5.73 1.51 -17.49
C ARG A 26 6.93 1.06 -16.65
N GLY A 27 7.23 1.73 -15.54
CA GLY A 27 8.27 1.36 -14.57
C GLY A 27 7.73 0.83 -13.24
N GLY A 28 6.40 0.74 -13.11
CA GLY A 28 5.71 0.50 -11.86
C GLY A 28 5.81 -0.93 -11.36
N ILE A 29 5.57 -1.10 -10.05
CA ILE A 29 5.44 -2.42 -9.41
C ILE A 29 4.21 -3.15 -9.97
N MET A 30 3.15 -2.40 -10.33
CA MET A 30 1.91 -2.97 -10.85
C MET A 30 2.01 -3.18 -12.36
N ARG A 31 1.98 -4.44 -12.77
CA ARG A 31 1.99 -4.87 -14.17
C ARG A 31 0.67 -5.58 -14.49
N GLY A 32 0.11 -5.33 -15.68
CA GLY A 32 -1.10 -5.99 -16.17
C GLY A 32 -2.38 -5.17 -16.00
N THR A 33 -3.55 -5.82 -16.10
CA THR A 33 -4.86 -5.15 -15.96
C THR A 33 -5.01 -4.58 -14.54
N PRO A 34 -5.47 -3.33 -14.38
CA PRO A 34 -5.73 -2.73 -13.07
C PRO A 34 -6.57 -3.69 -12.19
N PRO A 35 -6.06 -4.11 -11.02
CA PRO A 35 -6.78 -5.09 -10.22
C PRO A 35 -7.98 -4.43 -9.54
N GLY A 36 -9.17 -4.97 -9.80
CA GLY A 36 -10.39 -4.69 -9.03
C GLY A 36 -11.10 -3.36 -9.31
N PRO A 37 -12.04 -2.97 -8.43
CA PRO A 37 -12.98 -1.85 -8.64
C PRO A 37 -12.34 -0.47 -8.48
N TRP A 38 -11.02 -0.33 -8.63
CA TRP A 38 -10.27 0.91 -8.38
C TRP A 38 -10.91 2.14 -9.00
N ILE A 39 -11.18 2.10 -10.30
CA ILE A 39 -11.83 3.19 -11.05
C ILE A 39 -13.20 3.53 -10.45
N LYS A 40 -13.98 2.52 -10.08
CA LYS A 40 -15.31 2.68 -9.47
C LYS A 40 -15.22 3.31 -8.08
N SER A 41 -14.21 2.96 -7.29
CA SER A 41 -13.94 3.54 -5.98
C SER A 41 -13.51 5.00 -6.09
N LEU A 42 -12.59 5.33 -7.01
CA LEU A 42 -12.20 6.72 -7.29
C LEU A 42 -13.38 7.59 -7.69
N ARG A 43 -14.22 7.10 -8.60
CA ARG A 43 -15.44 7.81 -9.03
C ARG A 43 -16.39 8.08 -7.87
N ARG A 44 -16.48 7.18 -6.88
CA ARG A 44 -17.31 7.36 -5.68
C ARG A 44 -16.70 8.37 -4.72
N LEU A 45 -15.39 8.30 -4.45
CA LEU A 45 -14.70 9.24 -3.56
C LEU A 45 -14.70 10.68 -4.09
N ARG A 46 -14.53 10.85 -5.40
CA ARG A 46 -14.57 12.18 -6.06
C ARG A 46 -15.92 12.90 -5.94
N ARG A 47 -17.00 12.19 -5.57
CA ARG A 47 -18.31 12.81 -5.33
C ARG A 47 -18.40 13.49 -3.96
N VAL A 48 -17.50 13.17 -3.03
CA VAL A 48 -17.62 13.57 -1.62
C VAL A 48 -16.39 14.28 -1.06
N CYS A 49 -15.24 14.17 -1.73
CA CYS A 49 -13.99 14.80 -1.31
C CYS A 49 -13.07 15.06 -2.51
N ARG A 50 -12.02 15.87 -2.30
CA ARG A 50 -10.96 16.07 -3.29
C ARG A 50 -10.05 14.84 -3.28
N VAL A 51 -9.84 14.23 -4.44
CA VAL A 51 -9.00 13.03 -4.57
C VAL A 51 -7.79 13.33 -5.43
N VAL A 52 -6.58 13.10 -4.88
CA VAL A 52 -5.30 13.25 -5.57
C VAL A 52 -4.73 11.86 -5.84
N VAL A 53 -4.49 11.53 -7.10
CA VAL A 53 -3.78 10.29 -7.46
C VAL A 53 -2.29 10.55 -7.25
N VAL A 54 -1.66 9.71 -6.44
CA VAL A 54 -0.24 9.78 -6.09
C VAL A 54 0.42 8.55 -6.71
N ASP A 55 1.50 8.75 -7.46
CA ASP A 55 2.23 7.62 -8.03
C ASP A 55 2.70 6.68 -6.91
N GLU A 56 2.58 5.37 -7.15
CA GLU A 56 2.86 4.37 -6.12
C GLU A 56 4.35 4.41 -5.75
N HIS A 57 4.66 5.09 -4.64
CA HIS A 57 6.01 5.29 -4.14
C HIS A 57 6.57 4.04 -3.42
N ARG A 58 6.25 2.84 -3.91
CA ARG A 58 6.62 1.56 -3.29
C ARG A 58 6.35 1.58 -1.77
N SER A 59 5.23 2.18 -1.36
CA SER A 59 4.94 2.49 0.05
C SER A 59 4.94 1.23 0.93
N SER A 60 4.54 0.09 0.35
CA SER A 60 4.59 -1.23 0.98
C SER A 60 5.96 -1.93 0.94
N LYS A 61 6.99 -1.26 0.42
CA LYS A 61 8.35 -1.78 0.23
C LYS A 61 9.41 -0.92 0.91
N LEU A 62 9.06 0.28 1.39
CA LEU A 62 9.98 1.18 2.10
C LEU A 62 9.50 1.39 3.54
N CYS A 63 10.45 1.54 4.45
CA CYS A 63 10.15 1.88 5.84
C CYS A 63 9.58 3.29 5.92
N CYS A 64 8.50 3.49 6.68
CA CYS A 64 7.89 4.81 6.85
C CYS A 64 8.77 5.81 7.63
N ALA A 65 9.74 5.32 8.41
CA ALA A 65 10.61 6.16 9.23
C ALA A 65 11.93 6.50 8.52
N CYS A 66 12.65 5.49 8.01
CA CYS A 66 13.98 5.69 7.41
C CYS A 66 14.02 5.54 5.89
N HIS A 67 12.89 5.24 5.24
CA HIS A 67 12.78 5.02 3.79
C HIS A 67 13.70 3.93 3.22
N ALA A 68 14.33 3.11 4.06
CA ALA A 68 15.08 1.94 3.63
C ALA A 68 14.15 0.84 3.11
N THR A 69 14.66 0.00 2.21
CA THR A 69 13.92 -1.16 1.69
C THR A 69 13.52 -2.11 2.82
N LEU A 70 12.25 -2.50 2.84
CA LEU A 70 11.71 -3.51 3.75
C LEU A 70 11.99 -4.91 3.21
N HIS A 71 12.38 -5.81 4.09
CA HIS A 71 12.70 -7.20 3.78
C HIS A 71 11.61 -8.14 4.29
N ALA A 72 11.50 -9.33 3.71
CA ALA A 72 10.60 -10.37 4.20
C ALA A 72 10.92 -10.70 5.67
N HIS A 73 9.88 -10.98 6.46
CA HIS A 73 10.10 -11.50 7.79
C HIS A 73 10.58 -12.96 7.68
N GLN A 74 11.75 -13.23 8.23
CA GLN A 74 12.29 -14.58 8.34
C GLN A 74 11.94 -15.21 9.68
N TYR A 75 11.44 -16.44 9.62
CA TYR A 75 11.27 -17.28 10.80
C TYR A 75 11.78 -18.69 10.53
N VAL A 76 12.20 -19.37 11.59
CA VAL A 76 12.62 -20.78 11.51
C VAL A 76 11.37 -21.65 11.62
N ARG A 77 11.19 -22.53 10.64
CA ARG A 77 10.15 -23.55 10.67
C ARG A 77 10.82 -24.91 10.81
N VAL A 78 10.48 -25.63 11.88
CA VAL A 78 10.93 -27.01 12.09
C VAL A 78 9.93 -27.96 11.46
N ARG A 79 10.39 -28.85 10.58
CA ARG A 79 9.58 -29.94 10.02
C ARG A 79 10.41 -31.21 10.02
N ASN A 80 9.91 -32.26 10.67
CA ASN A 80 10.61 -33.55 10.82
C ASN A 80 12.00 -33.45 11.48
N GLY A 81 12.18 -32.51 12.42
CA GLY A 81 13.46 -32.29 13.09
C GLY A 81 14.48 -31.47 12.28
N GLU A 82 14.18 -31.12 11.02
CA GLU A 82 14.99 -30.20 10.22
C GLU A 82 14.48 -28.76 10.35
N GLU A 83 15.38 -27.85 10.67
CA GLU A 83 15.12 -26.42 10.69
C GLU A 83 15.28 -25.83 9.28
N LYS A 84 14.28 -25.09 8.80
CA LYS A 84 14.36 -24.32 7.56
C LYS A 84 13.98 -22.87 7.80
N LEU A 85 14.79 -21.96 7.28
CA LEU A 85 14.46 -20.54 7.18
C LEU A 85 13.38 -20.34 6.12
N MET A 86 12.31 -19.65 6.51
CA MET A 86 11.18 -19.34 5.66
C MET A 86 11.00 -17.82 5.56
N ASP A 87 10.85 -17.31 4.35
CA ASP A 87 10.48 -15.92 4.09
C ASP A 87 8.95 -15.75 4.10
N VAL A 88 8.45 -14.77 4.85
CA VAL A 88 7.05 -14.32 4.83
C VAL A 88 6.99 -12.90 4.27
N TRP A 89 6.29 -12.74 3.14
CA TRP A 89 6.17 -11.44 2.47
C TRP A 89 4.96 -10.61 2.94
N ASP A 90 4.02 -11.24 3.65
CA ASP A 90 2.84 -10.59 4.23
C ASP A 90 3.22 -9.57 5.30
N THR A 91 4.26 -9.88 6.08
CA THR A 91 4.85 -8.97 7.06
C THR A 91 6.28 -8.66 6.64
N LYS A 92 6.57 -7.38 6.38
CA LYS A 92 7.93 -6.94 6.05
C LYS A 92 8.55 -6.17 7.22
N ARG A 93 9.86 -6.29 7.40
CA ARG A 93 10.61 -5.61 8.47
C ARG A 93 11.66 -4.67 7.92
N CYS A 94 11.88 -3.58 8.62
CA CYS A 94 13.06 -2.74 8.41
C CYS A 94 14.26 -3.43 9.07
N THR A 95 15.42 -3.37 8.41
CA THR A 95 16.69 -3.84 9.00
C THR A 95 17.27 -2.84 10.00
N ASN A 96 16.85 -1.57 9.92
CA ASN A 96 17.19 -0.57 10.92
C ASN A 96 16.45 -0.88 12.23
N LYS A 97 17.19 -1.26 13.27
CA LYS A 97 16.65 -1.60 14.60
C LYS A 97 16.07 -0.41 15.35
N ALA A 98 16.35 0.82 14.90
CA ALA A 98 15.78 2.03 15.48
C ALA A 98 14.39 2.37 14.91
N CYS A 99 13.88 1.60 13.95
CA CYS A 99 12.59 1.80 13.28
C CYS A 99 11.54 0.77 13.68
#